data_AF-A0A2L2T6S8-F1
#
_entry.id   AF-A0A2L2T6S8-F1
#
_cell.length_a   1.000
_cell.length_b   1.000
_cell.length_c   1.000
_cell.angle_alpha   90.00
_cell.angle_beta   90.00
_cell.angle_gamma   90.00
#
_symmetry.space_group_name_H-M   'P 1'
#
loop_
_entity.id
_entity.type
_entity.pdbx_description
1 polymer ?
#
loop_
_entity_poly.entity_id
_entity_poly.type
_entity_poly.pdbx_seq_one_letter_code
_entity_poly.pdbx_strand_id
1 'polypeptide(L)'
;MPVNIKDKRKYTDQQLILAIHEVRFLGFSIKCAARRNNVPKTTLMVRLRGGKSRREGHEASQRISVAEEKLIVSWYVLQDAFGLAPTMRQITGLVTKFLVDLGDDRPLSQGWMGHFIERHGPIKQIEAKNRAKNGLTIITPEASQMFYQIINNPTLVKSRPETASEANQAIIVPFR
;
A
#
# COMPACT_ATOMS: atom_id res chain seq x y z
N MET A 1 11.55 -24.61 1.85
CA MET A 1 10.59 -23.48 1.86
C MET A 1 10.26 -23.13 0.42
N PRO A 2 8.98 -23.11 0.00
CA PRO A 2 8.63 -22.93 -1.41
C PRO A 2 9.03 -21.52 -1.86
N VAL A 3 9.86 -21.46 -2.90
CA VAL A 3 10.28 -20.21 -3.55
C VAL A 3 9.09 -19.71 -4.36
N ASN A 4 8.61 -18.50 -4.06
CA ASN A 4 7.51 -17.88 -4.79
C ASN A 4 7.94 -17.60 -6.24
N ILE A 5 7.37 -18.35 -7.19
CA ILE A 5 7.79 -18.47 -8.60
C ILE A 5 7.69 -17.15 -9.39
N LYS A 6 7.10 -16.09 -8.83
CA LYS A 6 7.00 -14.76 -9.46
C LYS A 6 8.20 -13.83 -9.21
N ASP A 7 9.12 -14.17 -8.32
CA ASP A 7 10.29 -13.31 -8.02
C ASP A 7 11.55 -13.86 -8.72
N LYS A 8 12.13 -13.12 -9.66
CA LYS A 8 13.41 -13.48 -10.33
C LYS A 8 14.61 -13.53 -9.37
N ARG A 9 14.41 -13.29 -8.08
CA ARG A 9 15.46 -13.25 -7.05
C ARG A 9 15.75 -14.67 -6.57
N LYS A 10 17.02 -15.05 -6.54
CA LYS A 10 17.49 -16.35 -6.00
C LYS A 10 17.46 -16.44 -4.46
N TYR A 11 17.04 -15.38 -3.78
CA TYR A 11 17.11 -15.25 -2.32
C TYR A 11 15.90 -14.43 -1.80
N THR A 12 15.50 -14.67 -0.55
CA THR A 12 14.40 -13.95 0.12
C THR A 12 14.89 -12.70 0.86
N ASP A 13 13.99 -11.74 1.10
CA ASP A 13 14.32 -10.55 1.90
C ASP A 13 14.74 -10.92 3.33
N GLN A 14 14.15 -11.98 3.90
CA GLN A 14 14.55 -12.53 5.21
C GLN A 14 16.00 -13.03 5.22
N GLN A 15 16.41 -13.80 4.19
CA GLN A 15 17.79 -14.26 4.05
C GLN A 15 18.78 -13.08 3.93
N LEU A 16 18.39 -12.01 3.23
CA LEU A 16 19.19 -10.80 3.14
C LEU A 16 19.30 -10.07 4.49
N ILE A 17 18.21 -9.99 5.26
CA ILE A 17 18.20 -9.37 6.59
C ILE A 17 19.11 -10.14 7.56
N LEU A 18 19.00 -11.47 7.60
CA LEU A 18 19.89 -12.34 8.38
C LEU A 18 21.36 -12.19 7.94
N ALA A 19 21.56 -12.16 6.61
CA ALA A 19 22.73 -11.64 5.89
C ALA A 19 23.46 -10.49 6.59
N ILE A 20 22.73 -9.38 6.70
CA ILE A 20 23.23 -8.11 7.21
C ILE A 20 23.48 -8.18 8.70
N HIS A 21 22.58 -8.84 9.44
CA HIS A 21 22.68 -8.99 10.89
C HIS A 21 23.96 -9.74 11.29
N GLU A 22 24.27 -10.84 10.59
CA GLU A 22 25.50 -11.61 10.81
C GLU A 22 26.78 -10.79 10.63
N VAL A 23 26.81 -9.95 9.60
CA VAL A 23 27.99 -9.12 9.33
C VAL A 23 28.12 -7.97 10.34
N ARG A 24 27.01 -7.31 10.70
CA ARG A 24 27.02 -6.13 11.57
C ARG A 24 27.19 -6.46 13.05
N PHE A 25 26.54 -7.52 13.53
CA PHE A 25 26.41 -7.79 14.97
C PHE A 25 27.15 -9.05 15.41
N LEU A 26 27.33 -10.03 14.52
CA LEU A 26 27.96 -11.30 14.85
C LEU A 26 29.41 -11.41 14.30
N GLY A 27 29.91 -10.36 13.64
CA GLY A 27 31.31 -10.29 13.17
C GLY A 27 31.65 -11.22 12.01
N PHE A 28 30.66 -11.83 11.33
CA PHE A 28 30.95 -12.69 10.19
C PHE A 28 31.49 -11.89 9.00
N SER A 29 32.42 -12.50 8.26
CA SER A 29 32.85 -11.92 6.97
C SER A 29 31.69 -11.92 5.97
N ILE A 30 31.65 -10.92 5.09
CA ILE A 30 30.62 -10.78 4.03
C ILE A 30 30.51 -12.07 3.20
N LYS A 31 31.64 -12.73 2.89
CA LYS A 31 31.67 -13.98 2.11
C LYS A 31 31.08 -15.17 2.87
N CYS A 32 31.23 -15.20 4.20
CA CYS A 32 30.67 -16.27 5.03
C CYS A 32 29.15 -16.10 5.18
N ALA A 33 28.71 -14.90 5.59
CA ALA A 33 27.29 -14.57 5.75
C ALA A 33 26.49 -14.75 4.45
N ALA A 34 27.05 -14.32 3.31
CA ALA A 34 26.43 -14.50 1.99
C ALA A 34 26.22 -15.97 1.63
N ARG A 35 27.23 -16.83 1.85
CA ARG A 35 27.12 -18.27 1.56
C ARG A 35 26.11 -18.95 2.48
N ARG A 36 26.16 -18.64 3.77
CA ARG A 36 25.32 -19.26 4.81
C ARG A 36 23.83 -19.00 4.59
N ASN A 37 23.50 -17.81 4.08
CA ASN A 37 22.12 -17.39 3.81
C ASN A 37 21.71 -17.49 2.34
N ASN A 38 22.56 -18.06 1.48
CA ASN A 38 22.31 -18.19 0.04
C ASN A 38 22.00 -16.85 -0.68
N VAL A 39 22.69 -15.78 -0.26
CA VAL A 39 22.55 -14.43 -0.85
C VAL A 39 23.78 -14.12 -1.70
N PRO A 40 23.63 -13.54 -2.91
CA PRO A 40 24.78 -13.09 -3.70
C PRO A 40 25.63 -12.08 -2.92
N LYS A 41 26.96 -12.31 -2.88
CA LYS A 41 27.92 -11.45 -2.17
C LYS A 41 27.82 -9.98 -2.58
N THR A 42 27.64 -9.72 -3.88
CA THR A 42 27.51 -8.35 -4.43
C THR A 42 26.29 -7.64 -3.88
N THR A 43 25.13 -8.33 -3.81
CA THR A 43 23.92 -7.80 -3.17
C THR A 43 24.16 -7.45 -1.72
N LEU A 44 24.73 -8.37 -0.93
CA LEU A 44 24.98 -8.14 0.49
C LEU A 44 25.92 -6.94 0.71
N MET A 45 26.98 -6.84 -0.10
CA MET A 45 27.93 -5.72 -0.06
C MET A 45 27.27 -4.38 -0.37
N VAL A 46 26.46 -4.30 -1.45
CA VAL A 46 25.72 -3.08 -1.81
C VAL A 46 24.79 -2.67 -0.68
N ARG A 47 24.09 -3.64 -0.06
CA ARG A 47 23.15 -3.38 1.03
C ARG A 47 23.85 -2.88 2.30
N LEU A 48 25.01 -3.44 2.64
CA LEU A 48 25.82 -2.98 3.77
C LEU A 48 26.32 -1.54 3.59
N ARG A 49 26.60 -1.13 2.35
CA ARG A 49 27.00 0.24 1.98
C ARG A 49 25.83 1.23 1.89
N GLY A 50 24.61 0.82 2.27
CA GLY A 50 23.43 1.67 2.24
C GLY A 50 22.69 1.70 0.89
N GLY A 51 23.03 0.80 -0.04
CA GLY A 51 22.30 0.70 -1.30
C GLY A 51 20.83 0.33 -1.08
N LYS A 52 19.92 1.05 -1.72
CA LYS A 52 18.47 0.79 -1.65
C LYS A 52 18.09 -0.44 -2.47
N SER A 53 17.06 -1.17 -2.03
CA SER A 53 16.46 -2.21 -2.86
C SER A 53 15.80 -1.58 -4.08
N ARG A 54 15.60 -2.36 -5.16
CA ARG A 54 14.82 -1.86 -6.32
C ARG A 54 13.45 -1.34 -5.91
N ARG A 55 12.81 -1.97 -4.92
CA ARG A 55 11.49 -1.56 -4.44
C ARG A 55 11.56 -0.21 -3.72
N GLU A 56 12.51 -0.04 -2.81
CA GLU A 56 12.74 1.24 -2.11
C GLU A 56 13.19 2.37 -3.05
N GLY A 57 13.99 2.05 -4.06
CA GLY A 57 14.36 3.01 -5.10
C GLY A 57 13.14 3.46 -5.92
N HIS A 58 12.24 2.52 -6.23
CA HIS A 58 11.01 2.81 -6.95
C HIS A 58 9.98 3.54 -6.07
N GLU A 59 9.90 3.23 -4.77
CA GLU A 59 9.04 3.94 -3.80
C GLU A 59 9.34 5.44 -3.77
N ALA A 60 10.61 5.85 -3.85
CA ALA A 60 10.99 7.26 -3.92
C ALA A 60 10.59 7.97 -5.23
N SER A 61 10.24 7.20 -6.28
CA SER A 61 9.77 7.71 -7.58
C SER A 61 8.26 7.57 -7.76
N GLN A 62 7.53 7.04 -6.76
CA GLN A 62 6.09 6.93 -6.82
C GLN A 62 5.46 8.31 -6.66
N ARG A 63 4.48 8.61 -7.52
CA ARG A 63 3.72 9.86 -7.50
C ARG A 63 2.83 9.99 -6.27
N ILE A 64 2.37 8.85 -5.74
CA ILE A 64 1.61 8.74 -4.50
C ILE A 64 2.48 7.96 -3.53
N SER A 65 2.71 8.51 -2.34
CA SER A 65 3.54 7.88 -1.33
C SER A 65 2.90 6.60 -0.80
N VAL A 66 3.72 5.68 -0.28
CA VAL A 66 3.25 4.45 0.37
C VAL A 66 2.29 4.75 1.54
N ALA A 67 2.47 5.89 2.21
CA ALA A 67 1.60 6.32 3.31
C ALA A 67 0.21 6.73 2.80
N GLU A 68 0.15 7.56 1.75
CA GLU A 68 -1.11 7.96 1.11
C GLU A 68 -1.83 6.75 0.52
N GLU A 69 -1.10 5.83 -0.14
CA GLU A 69 -1.70 4.60 -0.63
C GLU A 69 -2.37 3.78 0.48
N LYS A 70 -1.75 3.70 1.67
CA LYS A 70 -2.37 3.02 2.83
C LYS A 70 -3.65 3.71 3.29
N LEU A 71 -3.69 5.04 3.27
CA LEU A 71 -4.91 5.80 3.60
C LEU A 71 -6.03 5.51 2.61
N ILE A 72 -5.72 5.47 1.31
CA ILE A 72 -6.66 5.08 0.25
C ILE A 72 -7.19 3.66 0.50
N VAL A 73 -6.31 2.72 0.87
CA VAL A 73 -6.70 1.33 1.20
C VAL A 73 -7.61 1.28 2.42
N SER A 74 -7.29 2.02 3.49
CA SER A 74 -8.12 2.07 4.69
C SER A 74 -9.52 2.62 4.38
N TRP A 75 -9.61 3.71 3.62
CA TRP A 75 -10.89 4.26 3.17
C TRP A 75 -11.66 3.25 2.30
N TYR A 76 -10.99 2.55 1.39
CA TYR A 76 -11.60 1.53 0.54
C TYR A 76 -12.23 0.39 1.35
N VAL A 77 -11.49 -0.13 2.34
CA VAL A 77 -11.97 -1.19 3.23
C VAL A 77 -13.17 -0.71 4.04
N LEU A 78 -13.17 0.55 4.48
CA LEU A 78 -14.30 1.15 5.18
C LEU A 78 -15.54 1.23 4.29
N GLN A 79 -15.38 1.59 3.01
CA GLN A 79 -16.49 1.58 2.04
C GLN A 79 -17.04 0.16 1.81
N ASP A 80 -16.19 -0.87 1.75
CA ASP A 80 -16.67 -2.27 1.67
C ASP A 80 -17.46 -2.68 2.92
N ALA A 81 -17.05 -2.24 4.10
CA ALA A 81 -17.79 -2.49 5.34
C ALA A 81 -19.20 -1.90 5.31
N PHE A 82 -19.39 -0.76 4.62
CA PHE A 82 -20.70 -0.17 4.36
C PHE A 82 -21.47 -0.83 3.20
N GLY A 83 -20.88 -1.83 2.53
CA GLY A 83 -21.45 -2.43 1.32
C GLY A 83 -21.39 -1.53 0.10
N LEU A 84 -20.59 -0.46 0.16
CA LEU A 84 -20.45 0.60 -0.84
C LEU A 84 -19.03 0.61 -1.44
N ALA A 85 -18.39 -0.55 -1.55
CA ALA A 85 -17.05 -0.65 -2.13
C ALA A 85 -17.00 0.00 -3.53
N PRO A 86 -16.13 1.00 -3.74
CA PRO A 86 -16.05 1.72 -5.00
C PRO A 86 -15.38 0.86 -6.07
N THR A 87 -15.73 1.08 -7.33
CA THR A 87 -15.08 0.38 -8.44
C THR A 87 -13.68 0.93 -8.73
N MET A 88 -12.84 0.14 -9.41
CA MET A 88 -11.51 0.57 -9.85
C MET A 88 -11.51 1.89 -10.62
N ARG A 89 -12.49 2.09 -11.51
CA ARG A 89 -12.63 3.31 -12.31
C ARG A 89 -12.95 4.52 -11.42
N GLN A 90 -13.80 4.32 -10.42
CA GLN A 90 -14.19 5.37 -9.50
C GLN A 90 -13.05 5.81 -8.58
N ILE A 91 -12.28 4.85 -8.05
CA ILE A 91 -11.06 5.18 -7.27
C ILE A 91 -10.08 5.94 -8.15
N THR A 92 -9.84 5.47 -9.38
CA THR A 92 -8.90 6.15 -10.29
C THR A 92 -9.34 7.58 -10.56
N GLY A 93 -10.65 7.80 -10.79
CA GLY A 93 -11.21 9.14 -10.96
C GLY A 93 -11.08 10.02 -9.72
N LEU A 94 -11.37 9.48 -8.53
CA LEU A 94 -11.28 10.20 -7.27
C LEU A 94 -9.84 10.61 -6.94
N VAL A 95 -8.90 9.67 -7.07
CA VAL A 95 -7.46 9.93 -6.87
C VAL A 95 -6.93 10.92 -7.89
N THR A 96 -7.34 10.82 -9.16
CA THR A 96 -6.94 11.79 -10.19
C THR A 96 -7.42 13.19 -9.83
N LYS A 97 -8.70 13.33 -9.44
CA LYS A 97 -9.25 14.62 -9.01
C LYS A 97 -8.48 15.20 -7.82
N PHE A 98 -8.21 14.37 -6.81
CA PHE A 98 -7.43 14.77 -5.65
C PHE A 98 -6.03 15.28 -6.02
N LEU A 99 -5.33 14.61 -6.93
CA LEU A 99 -4.01 15.07 -7.39
C LEU A 99 -4.09 16.39 -8.15
N VAL A 100 -5.12 16.59 -8.97
CA VAL A 100 -5.36 17.87 -9.66
C VAL A 100 -5.60 18.99 -8.65
N ASP A 101 -6.40 18.72 -7.60
CA ASP A 101 -6.67 19.69 -6.54
C ASP A 101 -5.40 20.05 -5.72
N LEU A 102 -4.42 19.13 -5.63
CA LEU A 102 -3.09 19.38 -5.07
C LEU A 102 -2.11 20.09 -6.03
N GLY A 103 -2.55 20.41 -7.25
CA GLY A 103 -1.73 21.08 -8.27
C GLY A 103 -0.92 20.14 -9.17
N ASP A 104 -1.20 18.83 -9.15
CA ASP A 104 -0.60 17.85 -10.06
C ASP A 104 -1.59 17.41 -11.15
N ASP A 105 -1.54 18.10 -12.28
CA ASP A 105 -2.43 17.95 -13.43
C ASP A 105 -2.12 16.73 -14.33
N ARG A 106 -1.06 15.99 -14.04
CA ARG A 106 -0.65 14.86 -14.87
C ARG A 106 -1.70 13.74 -14.79
N PRO A 107 -1.99 13.01 -15.87
CA PRO A 107 -2.88 11.85 -15.78
C PRO A 107 -2.22 10.71 -14.99
N LEU A 108 -3.00 9.95 -14.22
CA LEU A 108 -2.53 8.67 -13.67
C LEU A 108 -2.19 7.71 -14.83
N SER A 109 -1.14 6.91 -14.68
CA SER A 109 -0.79 5.91 -15.69
C SER A 109 -1.88 4.83 -15.77
N GLN A 110 -2.15 4.30 -16.96
CA GLN A 110 -3.19 3.28 -17.16
C GLN A 110 -3.00 2.03 -16.30
N GLY A 111 -1.75 1.67 -15.99
CA GLY A 111 -1.41 0.53 -15.14
C GLY A 111 -1.46 0.81 -13.64
N TRP A 112 -1.63 2.06 -13.21
CA TRP A 112 -1.51 2.45 -11.80
C TRP A 112 -2.44 1.64 -10.90
N MET A 113 -3.73 1.54 -11.26
CA MET A 113 -4.72 0.84 -10.45
C MET A 113 -4.44 -0.68 -10.36
N GLY A 114 -3.96 -1.28 -11.44
CA GLY A 114 -3.55 -2.69 -11.45
C GLY A 114 -2.40 -2.94 -10.47
N HIS A 115 -1.35 -2.11 -10.54
CA HIS A 115 -0.22 -2.21 -9.62
C HIS A 115 -0.59 -1.85 -8.17
N PHE A 116 -1.51 -0.92 -7.97
CA PHE A 116 -2.03 -0.56 -6.64
C PHE A 116 -2.71 -1.75 -5.98
N ILE A 117 -3.59 -2.47 -6.69
CA ILE A 117 -4.21 -3.72 -6.19
C ILE A 117 -3.15 -4.79 -5.92
N GLU A 118 -2.16 -4.94 -6.78
CA GLU A 118 -1.07 -5.91 -6.58
C GLU A 118 -0.26 -5.64 -5.31
N ARG A 119 -0.06 -4.36 -4.97
CA ARG A 119 0.61 -3.94 -3.73
C ARG A 119 -0.26 -4.16 -2.49
N HIS A 120 -1.58 -4.05 -2.61
CA HIS A 120 -2.51 -4.02 -1.48
C HIS A 120 -3.48 -5.21 -1.47
N GLY A 121 -3.06 -6.28 -0.79
CA GLY A 121 -3.82 -7.54 -0.64
C GLY A 121 -5.29 -7.40 -0.19
N PRO A 122 -5.64 -6.52 0.76
CA PRO A 122 -7.04 -6.34 1.20
C PRO A 122 -7.99 -5.94 0.07
N ILE A 123 -7.58 -5.00 -0.81
CA ILE A 123 -8.39 -4.55 -1.94
C ILE A 123 -8.62 -5.71 -2.92
N LYS A 124 -7.58 -6.50 -3.17
CA LYS A 124 -7.66 -7.67 -4.06
C LYS A 124 -8.71 -8.69 -3.59
N GLN A 125 -8.84 -8.90 -2.28
CA GLN A 125 -9.85 -9.81 -1.71
C GLN A 125 -11.27 -9.25 -1.86
N ILE A 126 -11.44 -7.97 -1.56
CA ILE A 126 -12.73 -7.27 -1.70
C ILE A 126 -13.18 -7.28 -3.17
N GLU A 127 -12.29 -6.98 -4.11
CA GLU A 127 -12.58 -7.01 -5.54
C GLU A 127 -13.00 -8.40 -6.04
N ALA A 128 -12.34 -9.45 -5.58
CA ALA A 128 -12.72 -10.82 -5.93
C ALA A 128 -14.13 -11.17 -5.43
N LYS A 129 -14.49 -10.69 -4.23
CA LYS A 129 -15.83 -10.84 -3.63
C LYS A 129 -16.88 -10.00 -4.35
N ASN A 130 -16.55 -8.78 -4.76
CA ASN A 130 -17.49 -7.86 -5.39
C ASN A 130 -17.78 -8.17 -6.85
N ARG A 131 -16.85 -8.79 -7.61
CA ARG A 131 -17.17 -9.33 -8.94
C ARG A 131 -18.30 -10.35 -8.94
N ALA A 132 -18.55 -11.03 -7.82
CA ALA A 132 -19.67 -11.96 -7.69
C ALA A 132 -21.02 -11.25 -7.45
N LYS A 133 -21.01 -9.96 -7.14
CA LYS A 133 -22.19 -9.14 -6.84
C LYS A 133 -22.29 -8.07 -7.94
N ASN A 134 -23.17 -8.27 -8.94
CA ASN A 134 -23.41 -7.34 -10.05
C ASN A 134 -24.07 -5.99 -9.60
N GLY A 135 -23.49 -5.29 -8.63
CA GLY A 135 -23.97 -3.99 -8.15
C GLY A 135 -23.28 -2.84 -8.86
N LEU A 136 -24.04 -1.86 -9.34
CA LEU A 136 -23.52 -0.54 -9.69
C LEU A 136 -23.39 0.27 -8.40
N THR A 137 -22.18 0.35 -7.84
CA THR A 137 -21.93 1.24 -6.68
C THR A 137 -21.63 2.64 -7.19
N ILE A 138 -22.20 3.67 -6.57
CA ILE A 138 -21.88 5.09 -6.82
C ILE A 138 -21.10 5.62 -5.61
N ILE A 139 -19.97 6.30 -5.82
CA ILE A 139 -19.30 7.03 -4.73
C ILE A 139 -20.21 8.19 -4.33
N THR A 140 -20.71 8.17 -3.11
CA THR A 140 -21.53 9.26 -2.58
C THR A 140 -20.67 10.50 -2.28
N PRO A 141 -21.24 11.71 -2.29
CA PRO A 141 -20.51 12.92 -1.92
C PRO A 141 -19.86 12.84 -0.53
N GLU A 142 -20.52 12.18 0.42
CA GLU A 142 -20.03 11.97 1.78
C GLU A 142 -18.81 11.04 1.78
N ALA A 143 -18.87 9.95 1.00
CA ALA A 143 -17.74 9.04 0.85
C ALA A 143 -16.53 9.74 0.22
N SER A 144 -16.76 10.57 -0.80
CA SER A 144 -15.73 11.42 -1.38
C SER A 144 -15.16 12.39 -0.34
N GLN A 145 -16.00 13.08 0.43
CA GLN A 145 -15.53 14.04 1.44
C GLN A 145 -14.68 13.36 2.53
N MET A 146 -15.09 12.17 3.00
CA MET A 146 -14.32 11.38 3.95
C MET A 146 -12.93 11.04 3.41
N PHE A 147 -12.79 10.76 2.12
CA PHE A 147 -11.50 10.52 1.50
C PHE A 147 -10.57 11.74 1.62
N TYR A 148 -11.05 12.95 1.26
CA TYR A 148 -10.25 14.19 1.38
C TYR A 148 -9.84 14.44 2.83
N GLN A 149 -10.74 14.22 3.79
CA GLN A 149 -10.44 14.38 5.21
C GLN A 149 -9.36 13.41 5.68
N ILE A 150 -9.45 12.14 5.29
CA ILE A 150 -8.49 11.10 5.68
C ILE A 150 -7.10 11.39 5.11
N ILE A 151 -7.01 11.81 3.83
CA ILE A 151 -5.72 12.08 3.21
C ILE A 151 -5.08 13.36 3.76
N ASN A 152 -5.87 14.42 3.96
CA ASN A 152 -5.36 15.68 4.50
C ASN A 152 -5.10 15.62 6.00
N ASN A 153 -5.79 14.73 6.74
CA ASN A 153 -5.59 14.53 8.17
C ASN A 153 -5.51 13.02 8.53
N PRO A 154 -4.31 12.43 8.49
CA PRO A 154 -4.09 11.00 8.69
C PRO A 154 -4.47 10.47 10.08
N THR A 155 -4.64 11.32 11.10
CA THR A 155 -4.97 10.86 12.46
C THR A 155 -6.39 10.30 12.58
N LEU A 156 -7.25 10.57 11.60
CA LEU A 156 -8.65 10.15 11.59
C LEU A 156 -8.86 8.65 11.37
N VAL A 157 -7.84 7.91 10.90
CA VAL A 157 -7.91 6.46 10.64
C VAL A 157 -7.75 5.62 11.92
N LYS A 158 -7.49 6.24 13.08
CA LYS A 158 -7.12 5.51 14.31
C LYS A 158 -8.26 4.77 15.00
N SER A 159 -9.52 5.02 14.69
CA SER A 159 -10.65 4.29 15.29
C SER A 159 -11.17 3.26 14.29
N ARG A 160 -10.87 1.98 14.53
CA ARG A 160 -11.67 0.86 14.01
C ARG A 160 -13.06 1.00 14.64
N PRO A 161 -14.15 1.27 13.90
CA PRO A 161 -15.47 1.28 14.50
C PRO A 161 -15.87 -0.17 14.78
N GLU A 162 -16.08 -0.53 16.05
CA GLU A 162 -16.43 -1.90 16.46
C GLU A 162 -17.93 -2.16 16.28
N THR A 163 -18.74 -1.13 15.99
CA THR A 163 -20.17 -1.30 15.69
C THR A 163 -20.66 -0.23 14.71
N ALA A 164 -21.68 -0.55 13.91
CA ALA A 164 -22.31 0.37 12.95
C ALA A 164 -22.83 1.67 13.58
N SER A 165 -23.08 1.69 14.90
CA SER A 165 -23.45 2.88 15.68
C SER A 165 -22.29 3.85 15.90
N GLU A 166 -21.06 3.35 16.15
CA GLU A 166 -19.87 4.20 16.35
C GLU A 166 -19.43 4.89 15.06
N ALA A 167 -19.60 4.20 13.91
CA ALA A 167 -19.30 4.78 12.59
C ALA A 167 -20.18 6.01 12.28
N ASN A 168 -21.42 6.03 12.77
CA ASN A 168 -22.32 7.18 12.61
C ASN A 168 -22.10 8.27 13.67
N GLN A 169 -21.54 7.94 14.83
CA GLN A 169 -21.24 8.90 15.91
C GLN A 169 -19.89 9.61 15.75
N ALA A 170 -18.89 8.98 15.11
CA ALA A 170 -17.62 9.64 14.78
C ALA A 170 -17.74 10.73 13.69
N ILE A 171 -18.89 10.78 12.99
CA ILE A 171 -19.21 11.76 11.94
C ILE A 171 -19.89 13.02 12.52
N ILE A 172 -20.31 12.99 13.79
CA ILE A 172 -21.00 14.11 14.46
C ILE A 172 -20.02 14.79 15.44
N VAL A 173 -19.01 15.48 14.91
CA VAL A 173 -18.46 16.65 15.62
C VAL A 173 -18.95 17.85 14.82
N PRO A 174 -19.80 18.71 15.41
CA PRO A 174 -20.50 19.74 14.66
C PRO A 174 -19.51 20.78 14.15
N PHE A 175 -19.80 21.26 12.94
CA PHE A 175 -19.35 22.56 12.44
C PHE A 175 -19.28 23.59 13.57
N ARG A 176 -18.11 24.17 13.77
CA ARG A 176 -17.97 25.50 14.34
C ARG A 176 -16.93 26.29 13.55
#